data_AF-A0A0M3DB80-F1
#
_entry.id   AF-A0A0M3DB80-F1
#
_cell.length_a   1.000
_cell.length_b   1.000
_cell.length_c   1.000
_cell.angle_alpha   90.00
_cell.angle_beta   90.00
_cell.angle_gamma   90.00
#
_symmetry.space_group_name_H-M   'P 1'
#
loop_
_entity.id
_entity.type
_entity.pdbx_description
1 polymer ?
#
loop_
_entity_poly.entity_id
_entity_poly.type
_entity_poly.pdbx_seq_one_letter_code
_entity_poly.pdbx_strand_id
1 'polypeptide(L)' 'MYRVVLKRINTDYLNENMIFDCQYIDFDSSKYKFENIVMNNFVIKDFEVNNEDIALIKIM' A
#
# COMPACT_ATOMS: atom_id res chain seq x y z
N MET A 1 9.00 -5.99 -9.81
CA MET A 1 8.28 -4.73 -9.52
C MET A 1 6.81 -5.09 -9.50
N TYR A 2 6.11 -4.72 -8.44
CA TYR A 2 4.74 -5.11 -8.15
C TYR A 2 3.84 -3.87 -8.16
N ARG A 3 2.69 -3.94 -8.81
CA ARG A 3 1.68 -2.89 -8.69
C ARG A 3 0.72 -3.23 -7.56
N VAL A 4 0.59 -2.33 -6.59
CA VAL A 4 -0.24 -2.51 -5.41
C VAL A 4 -1.44 -1.58 -5.47
N VAL A 5 -2.62 -2.13 -5.19
CA VAL A 5 -3.85 -1.38 -4.93
C VAL A 5 -4.26 -1.62 -3.48
N LEU A 6 -4.26 -0.55 -2.70
CA LEU A 6 -4.60 -0.54 -1.28
C LEU A 6 -5.93 0.17 -1.06
N LYS A 7 -6.85 -0.52 -0.39
CA LYS A 7 -8.12 0.04 0.06
C LYS A 7 -8.15 0.04 1.59
N ARG A 8 -8.45 1.19 2.19
CA ARG A 8 -8.58 1.34 3.65
C ARG A 8 -9.99 0.97 4.15
N ILE A 9 -10.10 0.52 5.39
CA ILE A 9 -11.38 0.13 6.03
C ILE A 9 -12.26 1.35 6.31
N ASN A 10 -11.66 2.47 6.69
CA ASN A 10 -12.39 3.58 7.27
C ASN A 10 -12.05 4.89 6.57
N THR A 11 -12.89 5.32 5.62
CA THR A 11 -12.83 6.69 5.13
C THR A 11 -14.23 7.27 4.91
N ASP A 12 -14.69 8.05 5.89
CA ASP A 12 -15.71 9.12 5.70
C ASP A 12 -15.25 10.16 4.65
N TYR A 13 -14.00 10.08 4.19
CA TYR A 13 -13.38 10.90 3.16
C TYR A 13 -12.87 10.04 2.01
N LEU A 14 -13.68 9.98 0.94
CA LEU A 14 -13.31 9.51 -0.40
C LEU A 14 -12.86 8.04 -0.55
N ASN A 15 -13.59 7.35 -1.42
CA ASN A 15 -13.39 6.00 -1.94
C ASN A 15 -12.13 5.86 -2.84
N GLU A 16 -11.05 6.58 -2.55
CA GLU A 16 -9.86 6.55 -3.42
C GLU A 16 -8.91 5.44 -2.98
N ASN A 17 -8.80 4.42 -3.84
CA ASN A 17 -7.78 3.38 -3.69
C ASN A 17 -6.41 4.03 -3.85
N MET A 18 -5.48 3.71 -2.95
CA MET A 18 -4.08 4.09 -3.11
C MET A 18 -3.40 3.11 -4.05
N ILE A 19 -2.86 3.62 -5.16
CA ILE A 19 -2.20 2.82 -6.20
C ILE A 19 -0.74 3.25 -6.30
N PHE A 20 0.18 2.29 -6.20
CA PHE A 20 1.62 2.54 -6.37
C PHE A 20 2.34 1.29 -6.86
N ASP A 21 3.54 1.48 -7.40
CA ASP A 21 4.44 0.39 -7.76
C ASP A 21 5.52 0.24 -6.68
N CYS A 22 5.97 -0.97 -6.35
CA CYS A 22 7.04 -1.20 -5.37
C CYS A 22 7.97 -2.34 -5.81
N GLN A 23 9.16 -2.41 -5.23
CA GLN A 23 10.11 -3.50 -5.52
C GLN A 23 9.99 -4.66 -4.55
N TYR A 24 9.74 -4.36 -3.27
CA TYR A 24 9.66 -5.34 -2.21
C TYR A 24 8.39 -5.15 -1.39
N ILE A 25 7.83 -6.27 -0.95
CA ILE A 25 6.62 -6.35 -0.14
C ILE A 25 6.89 -7.33 1.00
N ASP A 26 6.58 -6.91 2.22
CA ASP A 26 6.60 -7.75 3.41
C ASP A 26 5.22 -7.74 4.07
N PHE A 27 4.70 -8.94 4.32
CA PHE A 27 3.41 -9.17 4.92
C PHE A 27 3.61 -9.78 6.31
N ASP A 28 3.68 -8.92 7.33
CA ASP A 28 3.61 -9.35 8.72
C ASP A 28 2.14 -9.53 9.14
N SER A 29 1.92 -10.43 10.10
CA SER A 29 0.66 -10.62 10.83
C SER A 29 0.03 -9.34 11.41
N SER A 30 0.80 -8.27 11.61
CA SER A 30 0.34 -7.00 12.19
C SER A 30 0.42 -5.82 11.23
N LYS A 31 1.34 -5.87 10.25
CA LYS A 31 1.66 -4.74 9.39
C LYS A 31 2.07 -5.17 7.99
N TYR A 32 1.85 -4.29 7.03
CA TYR A 32 2.28 -4.47 5.66
C TYR A 32 3.30 -3.40 5.32
N LYS A 33 4.46 -3.83 4.82
CA LYS A 33 5.56 -2.94 4.43
C LYS A 33 5.83 -3.05 2.95
N PHE A 34 6.02 -1.90 2.31
CA PHE A 34 6.37 -1.76 0.91
C PHE A 34 7.66 -0.96 0.83
N GLU A 35 8.60 -1.36 -0.04
CA GLU A 35 9.89 -0.68 -0.19
C GLU A 35 10.21 -0.33 -1.65
N ASN A 36 11.00 0.73 -1.82
CA ASN A 36 11.32 1.34 -3.12
C ASN A 36 10.06 1.58 -3.95
N ILE A 37 9.15 2.34 -3.37
CA ILE A 37 7.84 2.64 -3.93
C ILE A 37 7.99 3.77 -4.93
N VAL A 38 7.33 3.62 -6.08
CA VAL A 38 7.17 4.65 -7.09
C VAL A 38 5.69 5.00 -7.15
N MET A 39 5.38 6.26 -6.86
CA MET A 39 4.02 6.79 -6.89
C MET A 39 4.04 8.13 -7.62
N ASN A 40 3.47 8.15 -8.82
CA ASN A 40 3.58 9.27 -9.76
C ASN A 40 5.06 9.64 -10.02
N ASN A 41 5.46 10.86 -9.68
CA ASN A 41 6.84 11.36 -9.84
C ASN A 41 7.68 11.25 -8.56
N PHE A 42 7.17 10.58 -7.52
CA PHE A 42 7.86 10.43 -6.25
C PHE A 42 8.42 9.02 -6.09
N VAL A 43 9.62 8.95 -5.52
CA VAL A 43 10.22 7.72 -5.01
C VAL A 43 10.17 7.78 -3.49
N ILE A 44 9.51 6.80 -2.88
CA ILE A 44 9.38 6.67 -1.43
C ILE A 44 10.18 5.44 -1.02
N LYS A 45 11.06 5.61 -0.04
CA LYS A 45 11.94 4.52 0.43
C LYS A 45 11.12 3.36 0.98
N ASP A 46 10.19 3.65 1.89
CA ASP A 46 9.30 2.67 2.49
C ASP A 46 7.93 3.28 2.83
N PHE A 47 6.94 2.40 2.91
CA PHE A 47 5.59 2.72 3.39
C PHE A 47 5.09 1.55 4.22
N GLU A 48 4.63 1.84 5.42
CA GLU A 48 4.11 0.85 6.36
C GLU A 48 2.67 1.19 6.72
N VAL A 49 1.81 0.18 6.73
CA VAL A 49 0.40 0.29 7.13
C VAL A 49 0.04 -0.84 8.08
N ASN A 50 -0.78 -0.55 9.10
CA ASN A 50 -1.31 -1.60 9.96
C ASN A 50 -2.36 -2.39 9.19
N ASN A 51 -2.41 -3.70 9.40
CA ASN A 51 -3.39 -4.54 8.70
C ASN A 51 -4.84 -4.24 9.10
N GLU A 52 -5.08 -3.82 10.35
CA GLU A 52 -6.40 -3.44 10.88
C GLU A 52 -7.01 -2.23 10.17
N ASP A 53 -6.19 -1.44 9.46
CA ASP A 53 -6.64 -0.26 8.71
C ASP A 53 -6.93 -0.59 7.23
N ILE A 54 -6.62 -1.81 6.76
CA ILE A 54 -6.66 -2.20 5.35
C ILE A 54 -7.79 -3.18 5.07
N ALA A 55 -8.67 -2.81 4.14
CA ALA A 55 -9.79 -3.63 3.71
C ALA A 55 -9.37 -4.62 2.61
N LEU A 56 -8.47 -4.18 1.73
CA LEU A 56 -8.03 -4.98 0.60
C LEU A 56 -6.63 -4.56 0.13
N ILE A 57 -5.82 -5.57 -0.19
CA ILE A 57 -4.57 -5.43 -0.94
C ILE A 57 -4.70 -6.30 -2.18
N LYS A 58 -4.52 -5.69 -3.35
CA LYS A 58 -4.35 -6.41 -4.61
C LYS A 58 -2.95 -6.14 -5.15
N ILE A 59 -2.21 -7.21 -5.43
CA ILE A 59 -0.90 -7.16 -6.08
C ILE A 59 -1.06 -7.67 -7.52
N MET A 60 -0.46 -6.96 -8.48
CA MET A 60 -0.41 -7.31 -9.90
C MET A 60 1.02 -7.31 -10.42
#